data_AF-A0A1F2WGV9-F1
#
_entry.id   AF-A0A1F2WGV9-F1
#
_cell.length_a   1.000
_cell.length_b   1.000
_cell.length_c   1.000
_cell.angle_alpha   90.00
_cell.angle_beta   90.00
_cell.angle_gamma   90.00
#
_symmetry.space_group_name_H-M   'P 1'
#
loop_
_entity.id
_entity.type
_entity.pdbx_description
1 polymer ?
#
loop_
_entity_poly.entity_id
_entity_poly.type
_entity_poly.pdbx_seq_one_letter_code
_entity_poly.pdbx_strand_id
1 'polypeptide(L)' 'MANRLAQEVEKILAASVGDFIAKATTRKNCELIGTTMDDLTIDQLDELAEKIRKSVSFFSGKEVGSGVAEKIREIKG' A
#
# COMPACT_ATOMS: atom_id res chain seq x y z
N MET A 1 -2.42 15.94 -9.52
CA MET A 1 -0.96 15.70 -9.52
C MET A 1 -0.78 14.35 -8.87
N ALA A 2 0.04 13.45 -9.42
CA ALA A 2 0.19 12.12 -8.81
C ALA A 2 0.86 12.26 -7.43
N ASN A 3 0.21 11.74 -6.40
CA ASN A 3 0.70 11.78 -5.03
C ASN A 3 1.93 10.86 -4.87
N ARG A 4 3.01 11.43 -4.33
CA ARG A 4 4.29 10.72 -4.16
C ARG A 4 4.16 9.52 -3.22
N LEU A 5 3.41 9.63 -2.12
CA LEU A 5 3.24 8.53 -1.17
C LEU A 5 2.54 7.35 -1.84
N ALA A 6 1.47 7.61 -2.59
CA ALA A 6 0.77 6.56 -3.32
C ALA A 6 1.68 5.87 -4.36
N GLN A 7 2.53 6.62 -5.06
CA GLN A 7 3.51 6.07 -5.99
C GLN A 7 4.57 5.20 -5.29
N GLU A 8 5.06 5.60 -4.11
CA GLU A 8 6.01 4.80 -3.34
C GLU A 8 5.37 3.50 -2.84
N VAL A 9 4.12 3.56 -2.35
CA VAL A 9 3.34 2.38 -1.98
C VAL A 9 3.14 1.43 -3.17
N GLU A 10 2.75 1.96 -4.33
CA GLU A 10 2.62 1.17 -5.57
C GLU A 10 3.92 0.49 -5.95
N LYS A 11 5.06 1.20 -5.85
CA LYS A 11 6.38 0.63 -6.18
C LYS A 11 6.77 -0.53 -5.25
N ILE A 12 6.50 -0.39 -3.95
CA ILE A 12 6.76 -1.46 -2.97
C ILE A 12 5.90 -2.68 -3.29
N LEU A 13 4.61 -2.47 -3.57
CA LEU A 13 3.70 -3.54 -3.95
C LEU A 13 4.11 -4.21 -5.26
N ALA A 14 4.44 -3.43 -6.29
CA ALA A 14 4.77 -3.96 -7.62
C ALA A 14 5.95 -4.94 -7.57
N ALA A 15 6.94 -4.69 -6.70
CA ALA A 15 8.06 -5.59 -6.49
C ALA A 15 7.67 -6.97 -5.92
N SER A 16 6.50 -7.09 -5.29
CA SER A 16 6.00 -8.34 -4.70
C SER A 16 4.86 -8.99 -5.48
N VAL A 17 4.01 -8.18 -6.14
CA VAL A 17 2.73 -8.64 -6.70
C VAL A 17 2.51 -8.22 -8.16
N GLY A 18 3.44 -7.47 -8.75
CA GLY A 18 3.35 -6.93 -10.10
C GLY A 18 2.52 -5.64 -10.21
N ASP A 19 2.78 -4.84 -11.25
CA ASP A 19 2.23 -3.47 -11.39
C ASP A 19 0.70 -3.40 -11.41
N PHE A 20 0.06 -4.36 -12.09
CA PHE A 20 -1.40 -4.37 -12.21
C PHE A 20 -2.09 -4.59 -10.86
N ILE A 21 -1.60 -5.57 -10.09
CA ILE A 21 -2.14 -5.87 -8.76
C ILE A 21 -1.78 -4.76 -7.78
N ALA A 22 -0.58 -4.19 -7.88
CA ALA A 22 -0.15 -3.09 -7.04
C ALA A 22 -1.09 -1.89 -7.14
N LYS A 23 -1.38 -1.41 -8.35
CA LYS A 23 -2.28 -0.28 -8.58
C LYS A 23 -3.70 -0.52 -8.06
N ALA A 24 -4.25 -1.71 -8.33
CA ALA A 24 -5.58 -2.09 -7.84
C ALA A 24 -5.62 -2.19 -6.30
N THR A 25 -4.57 -2.75 -5.70
CA THR A 25 -4.44 -2.93 -4.26
C THR A 25 -4.29 -1.58 -3.55
N THR A 26 -3.41 -0.69 -4.02
CA THR A 26 -3.25 0.65 -3.46
C THR A 26 -4.56 1.41 -3.51
N ARG A 27 -5.19 1.48 -4.69
CA ARG A 27 -6.47 2.17 -4.87
C ARG A 27 -7.52 1.66 -3.89
N LYS A 28 -7.72 0.33 -3.85
CA LYS A 28 -8.78 -0.25 -3.04
C LYS A 28 -8.54 -0.03 -1.56
N ASN A 29 -7.29 -0.10 -1.10
CA ASN A 29 -6.97 0.07 0.31
C ASN A 29 -7.01 1.54 0.74
N CYS A 30 -6.69 2.50 -0.14
CA CYS A 30 -6.98 3.92 0.12
C CYS A 30 -8.48 4.16 0.33
N GLU A 31 -9.34 3.63 -0.55
CA GLU A 31 -10.80 3.74 -0.38
C GLU A 31 -11.28 3.16 0.96
N LEU A 32 -10.71 2.03 1.38
CA LEU A 32 -11.07 1.35 2.63
C LEU A 32 -10.69 2.10 3.90
N ILE A 33 -9.78 3.08 3.82
CA ILE A 33 -9.42 3.98 4.93
C ILE A 33 -10.01 5.39 4.74
N GLY A 34 -10.93 5.56 3.78
CA GLY A 34 -11.60 6.83 3.54
C GLY A 34 -10.75 7.89 2.86
N THR A 35 -9.70 7.51 2.12
CA THR A 35 -8.86 8.42 1.33
C THR A 35 -8.83 8.03 -0.15
N THR A 36 -8.17 8.84 -0.96
CA THR A 36 -7.85 8.51 -2.36
C THR A 36 -6.35 8.34 -2.51
N MET A 37 -5.91 7.83 -3.66
CA MET A 37 -4.47 7.81 -3.96
C MET A 37 -3.92 9.24 -4.07
N ASP A 38 -4.71 10.20 -4.54
CA ASP A 38 -4.28 11.58 -4.70
C ASP A 38 -4.20 12.32 -3.35
N ASP A 39 -5.05 11.95 -2.38
CA ASP A 39 -5.17 12.61 -1.07
C ASP A 39 -4.49 11.87 0.08
N LEU A 40 -3.73 10.80 -0.21
CA LEU A 40 -3.02 10.02 0.80
C LEU A 40 -2.01 10.89 1.55
N THR A 41 -2.08 10.86 2.89
CA THR A 41 -1.16 11.60 3.78
C THR A 41 -0.27 10.65 4.58
N ILE A 42 0.79 11.19 5.18
CA ILE A 42 1.74 10.39 5.97
C ILE A 42 1.09 9.74 7.20
N ASP A 43 0.17 10.45 7.85
CA ASP A 43 -0.53 9.99 9.06
C ASP A 43 -1.44 8.78 8.78
N GLN A 44 -1.79 8.55 7.51
CA GLN A 44 -2.63 7.45 7.07
C GLN A 44 -1.83 6.19 6.66
N LEU A 45 -0.49 6.28 6.58
CA LEU A 45 0.34 5.17 6.10
C LEU A 45 0.29 3.96 7.02
N ASP A 46 0.20 4.15 8.33
CA ASP A 46 0.12 3.03 9.29
C ASP A 46 -1.17 2.21 9.11
N GLU A 47 -2.31 2.89 8.94
CA GLU A 47 -3.58 2.24 8.68
C GLU A 47 -3.59 1.58 7.30
N LEU A 48 -3.08 2.28 6.28
CA LEU A 48 -2.97 1.76 4.93
C LEU A 48 -2.11 0.49 4.89
N ALA A 49 -0.95 0.50 5.54
CA ALA A 49 -0.05 -0.64 5.66
C ALA A 49 -0.75 -1.85 6.29
N GLU A 50 -1.60 -1.63 7.30
CA GLU A 50 -2.34 -2.73 7.94
C GLU A 50 -3.42 -3.32 7.03
N LYS A 51 -4.13 -2.49 6.25
CA LYS A 51 -5.10 -3.00 5.25
C LYS A 51 -4.38 -3.78 4.15
N ILE A 52 -3.30 -3.22 3.61
CA ILE A 52 -2.46 -3.87 2.60
C ILE A 52 -1.87 -5.18 3.12
N ARG A 53 -1.39 -5.23 4.38
CA ARG A 53 -0.91 -6.45 5.01
C ARG A 53 -1.94 -7.57 4.91
N LYS A 54 -3.20 -7.29 5.25
CA LYS A 54 -4.29 -8.28 5.21
C LYS A 54 -4.59 -8.73 3.80
N SER A 55 -4.72 -7.79 2.85
CA SER A 55 -4.94 -8.11 1.44
C SER A 55 -3.81 -8.99 0.89
N VAL A 56 -2.56 -8.52 0.99
CA VAL A 56 -1.39 -9.22 0.45
C VAL A 56 -1.16 -10.56 1.15
N SER A 57 -1.37 -10.64 2.46
CA SER A 57 -1.27 -11.92 3.19
C SER A 57 -2.28 -12.94 2.68
N PHE A 58 -3.48 -12.49 2.31
CA PHE A 58 -4.53 -13.37 1.81
C PHE A 58 -4.18 -13.99 0.46
N PHE A 59 -3.60 -13.22 -0.47
CA PHE A 59 -3.35 -13.71 -1.83
C PHE A 59 -1.89 -14.14 -2.12
N SER A 60 -0.90 -13.63 -1.37
CA SER A 60 0.53 -13.91 -1.57
C SER A 60 1.23 -14.51 -0.34
N GLY A 61 0.50 -14.75 0.75
CA GLY A 61 1.04 -15.35 1.97
C GLY A 61 1.54 -14.34 3.00
N LYS A 62 1.55 -14.77 4.28
CA LYS A 62 1.78 -13.90 5.44
C LYS A 62 3.14 -13.20 5.46
N GLU A 63 4.19 -13.87 4.97
CA GLU A 63 5.54 -13.30 4.92
C GLU A 63 5.60 -12.12 3.95
N VAL A 64 5.04 -12.28 2.74
CA VAL A 64 4.97 -11.21 1.74
C VAL A 64 4.15 -10.03 2.27
N GLY A 65 2.98 -10.31 2.84
CA GLY A 65 2.13 -9.26 3.39
C GLY A 65 2.78 -8.48 4.53
N SER A 66 3.54 -9.15 5.39
CA SER A 66 4.26 -8.50 6.50
C SER A 66 5.41 -7.64 5.99
N GLY A 67 6.23 -8.14 5.05
CA GLY A 67 7.36 -7.41 4.50
C GLY A 67 6.96 -6.19 3.66
N VAL A 68 5.83 -6.26 2.94
CA VAL A 68 5.27 -5.08 2.25
C VAL A 68 4.80 -4.02 3.24
N ALA A 69 4.07 -4.43 4.29
CA ALA A 69 3.55 -3.50 5.27
C ALA A 69 4.64 -2.79 6.07
N GLU A 70 5.71 -3.49 6.43
CA GLU A 70 6.88 -2.90 7.07
C GLU A 70 7.50 -1.79 6.21
N LYS A 71 7.79 -2.07 4.94
CA LYS A 71 8.35 -1.08 4.00
C LYS A 71 7.47 0.16 3.81
N ILE A 72 6.13 -0.01 3.82
CA ILE A 72 5.20 1.13 3.70
C ILE A 72 5.30 2.05 4.92
N ARG A 73 5.42 1.49 6.13
CA ARG A 73 5.56 2.27 7.37
C ARG A 73 6.90 3.01 7.45
N GLU A 74 7.91 2.53 6.73
CA GLU A 74 9.22 3.17 6.64
C GLU A 74 9.28 4.34 5.64
N ILE A 75 8.24 4.55 4.82
CA ILE A 75 8.17 5.70 3.91
C ILE A 75 8.20 6.99 4.74
N LYS A 76 9.21 7.83 4.47
CA LYS A 76 9.34 9.15 5.09
C LYS A 76 8.79 10.22 4.16
N GLY A 77 8.02 11.16 4.73
CA GLY A 77 7.45 12.33 4.06
C GLY A 77 8.41 13.50 4.00
#